data_AF-A0A3M6K1R9-F1
#
_entry.id   AF-A0A3M6K1R9-F1
#
_cell.length_a   1.000
_cell.length_b   1.000
_cell.length_c   1.000
_cell.angle_alpha   90.00
_cell.angle_beta   90.00
_cell.angle_gamma   90.00
#
_symmetry.space_group_name_H-M   'P 1'
#
loop_
_entity.id
_entity.type
_entity.pdbx_description
1 polymer ?
#
loop_
_entity_poly.entity_id
_entity_poly.type
_entity_poly.pdbx_seq_one_letter_code
_entity_poly.pdbx_strand_id
1 'polypeptide(L)'
;MSEISFLAEKVFVHRWPHDTPLWDDSVKQKLDETISKNSEPKKIIVSGKSIKIQDFEFSSLKKIGISVPFFKDECRMIFESQFGELFAHIHITVKSAEYMEIFRKLKSWKSEFFPNDSNK
;
A
#
# COMPACT_ATOMS: atom_id res chain seq x y z
N MET A 1 -0.03 17.04 6.65
CA MET A 1 0.19 17.16 5.17
C MET A 1 -1.15 17.07 4.42
N SER A 2 -1.30 17.78 3.29
CA SER A 2 -2.37 17.50 2.31
C SER A 2 -1.98 16.27 1.47
N GLU A 3 -2.96 15.41 1.21
CA GLU A 3 -2.94 14.18 0.40
C GLU A 3 -1.73 13.94 -0.53
N ILE A 4 -1.19 12.71 -0.53
CA ILE A 4 -0.16 12.26 -1.50
C ILE A 4 -0.84 11.39 -2.56
N SER A 5 -0.71 11.74 -3.84
CA SER A 5 -1.24 10.94 -4.97
C SER A 5 -0.13 10.58 -5.95
N PHE A 6 -0.07 9.31 -6.37
CA PHE A 6 0.89 8.81 -7.36
C PHE A 6 0.38 7.55 -8.07
N LEU A 7 1.07 7.15 -9.14
CA LEU A 7 0.83 5.87 -9.83
C LEU A 7 1.86 4.83 -9.37
N ALA A 8 1.41 3.59 -9.21
CA ALA A 8 2.24 2.44 -8.89
C ALA A 8 2.10 1.35 -9.96
N GLU A 9 3.21 0.89 -10.50
CA GLU A 9 3.29 -0.08 -11.60
C GLU A 9 2.86 -1.46 -11.13
N LYS A 10 3.13 -1.79 -9.87
CA LYS A 10 2.74 -3.07 -9.30
C LYS A 10 2.20 -2.90 -7.90
N VAL A 11 1.02 -3.47 -7.68
CA VAL A 11 0.42 -3.64 -6.36
C VAL A 11 0.08 -5.11 -6.20
N PHE A 12 0.37 -5.67 -5.04
CA PHE A 12 -0.02 -7.04 -4.68
C PHE A 12 -0.71 -7.00 -3.32
N VAL A 13 -1.90 -7.60 -3.25
CA VAL A 13 -2.73 -7.66 -2.04
C VAL A 13 -3.03 -9.11 -1.76
N HIS A 14 -2.79 -9.56 -0.52
CA HIS A 14 -3.12 -10.92 -0.10
C HIS A 14 -3.58 -10.96 1.36
N ARG A 15 -4.32 -12.03 1.71
CA ARG A 15 -4.84 -12.23 3.06
C ARG A 15 -3.70 -12.43 4.05
N TRP A 16 -3.71 -11.61 5.09
CA TRP A 16 -2.79 -11.73 6.23
C TRP A 16 -3.29 -10.82 7.38
N PRO A 17 -3.07 -11.17 8.65
CA PRO A 17 -2.49 -12.42 9.18
C PRO A 17 -3.27 -13.71 8.88
N HIS A 18 -2.64 -14.88 9.04
CA HIS A 18 -3.23 -16.17 8.63
C HIS A 18 -4.44 -16.59 9.45
N ASP A 19 -4.57 -16.08 10.68
CA ASP A 19 -5.65 -16.31 11.64
C ASP A 19 -6.85 -15.36 11.47
N THR A 20 -6.84 -14.53 10.42
CA THR A 20 -7.95 -13.61 10.10
C THR A 20 -9.04 -14.27 9.24
N PRO A 21 -10.26 -13.71 9.17
CA PRO A 21 -11.33 -14.21 8.33
C PRO A 21 -10.88 -14.50 6.89
N LEU A 22 -11.34 -15.63 6.36
CA LEU A 22 -11.07 -15.97 4.97
C LEU A 22 -11.75 -14.97 4.04
N TRP A 23 -11.03 -14.55 3.01
CA TRP A 23 -11.66 -13.89 1.89
C TRP A 23 -12.50 -14.92 1.15
N ASP A 24 -13.75 -14.57 0.82
CA ASP A 24 -14.51 -15.35 -0.13
C ASP A 24 -13.89 -15.24 -1.54
N ASP A 25 -14.30 -16.12 -2.44
CA ASP A 25 -13.71 -16.19 -3.77
C ASP A 25 -14.03 -14.95 -4.61
N SER A 26 -15.16 -14.29 -4.36
CA SER A 26 -15.54 -13.06 -5.05
C SER A 26 -14.61 -11.89 -4.70
N VAL A 27 -14.24 -11.76 -3.42
CA VAL A 27 -13.30 -10.75 -2.93
C VAL A 27 -11.91 -11.00 -3.49
N LYS A 28 -11.43 -12.26 -3.44
CA LYS A 28 -10.14 -12.64 -4.02
C LYS A 28 -10.08 -12.30 -5.51
N GLN A 29 -11.10 -12.73 -6.26
CA GLN A 29 -11.18 -12.50 -7.69
C GLN A 29 -11.18 -11.00 -8.02
N LYS A 30 -12.01 -10.22 -7.31
CA LYS A 30 -12.09 -8.77 -7.53
C LYS A 30 -10.76 -8.06 -7.27
N LEU A 31 -10.07 -8.40 -6.17
CA LEU A 31 -8.75 -7.84 -5.85
C LEU A 31 -7.68 -8.28 -6.86
N ASP A 32 -7.74 -9.54 -7.31
CA ASP A 32 -6.83 -10.05 -8.33
C ASP A 32 -7.00 -9.34 -9.67
N GLU A 33 -8.23 -9.27 -10.18
CA GLU A 33 -8.54 -8.69 -11.49
C GLU A 33 -8.35 -7.17 -11.52
N THR A 34 -8.53 -6.47 -10.39
CA THR A 34 -8.42 -5.00 -10.34
C THR A 34 -7.02 -4.54 -9.91
N ILE A 35 -6.37 -5.28 -9.01
CA ILE A 35 -5.13 -4.86 -8.35
C ILE A 35 -3.97 -5.82 -8.66
N SER A 36 -4.04 -7.05 -8.15
CA SER A 36 -2.86 -7.93 -8.03
C SER A 36 -2.35 -8.51 -9.35
N LYS A 37 -3.25 -8.90 -10.25
CA LYS A 37 -2.95 -9.53 -11.55
C LYS A 37 -3.13 -8.59 -12.73
N ASN A 38 -3.76 -7.44 -12.50
CA ASN A 38 -3.84 -6.37 -13.48
C ASN A 38 -2.43 -5.80 -13.75
N SER A 39 -2.08 -5.52 -15.00
CA SER A 39 -0.76 -4.97 -15.39
C SER A 39 -0.72 -3.45 -15.52
N GLU A 40 -1.87 -2.77 -15.52
CA GLU A 40 -1.94 -1.31 -15.64
C GLU A 40 -1.47 -0.62 -14.35
N PRO A 41 -0.90 0.60 -14.42
CA PRO A 41 -0.56 1.33 -13.21
C PRO A 41 -1.79 1.61 -12.33
N LYS A 42 -1.62 1.47 -11.01
CA LYS A 42 -2.67 1.72 -10.01
C LYS A 42 -2.53 3.10 -9.45
N LYS A 43 -3.64 3.85 -9.38
CA LYS A 43 -3.69 5.11 -8.65
C LYS A 43 -3.67 4.85 -7.15
N ILE A 44 -2.70 5.43 -6.47
CA ILE A 44 -2.54 5.37 -5.01
C ILE A 44 -2.80 6.77 -4.45
N ILE A 45 -3.63 6.84 -3.42
CA ILE A 45 -3.92 8.07 -2.68
C ILE A 45 -3.67 7.79 -1.21
N VAL A 46 -2.79 8.56 -0.59
CA VAL A 46 -2.47 8.48 0.84
C VAL A 46 -3.01 9.72 1.52
N SER A 47 -3.93 9.54 2.46
CA SER A 47 -4.60 10.63 3.16
C SER A 47 -4.83 10.28 4.62
N GLY A 48 -4.30 11.10 5.54
CA GLY A 48 -4.40 10.85 6.97
C GLY A 48 -3.84 9.47 7.36
N LYS A 49 -4.71 8.59 7.86
CA LYS A 49 -4.39 7.21 8.26
C LYS A 49 -4.99 6.15 7.33
N SER A 50 -5.40 6.52 6.11
CA SER A 50 -5.88 5.58 5.10
C SER A 50 -5.08 5.67 3.80
N ILE A 51 -5.11 4.58 3.05
CA ILE A 51 -4.54 4.48 1.72
C ILE A 51 -5.64 3.95 0.80
N LYS A 52 -5.91 4.65 -0.29
CA LYS A 52 -6.81 4.21 -1.35
C LYS A 52 -5.99 3.70 -2.54
N ILE A 53 -6.37 2.53 -3.05
CA ILE A 53 -5.79 1.90 -4.23
C ILE A 53 -6.93 1.68 -5.23
N GLN A 54 -6.93 2.43 -6.33
CA GLN A 54 -8.09 2.52 -7.23
C GLN A 54 -9.36 2.83 -6.42
N ASP A 55 -10.33 1.92 -6.39
CA ASP A 55 -11.60 2.07 -5.67
C ASP A 55 -11.61 1.43 -4.27
N PHE A 56 -10.50 0.85 -3.83
CA PHE A 56 -10.40 0.16 -2.55
C PHE A 56 -9.75 1.04 -1.50
N GLU A 57 -10.45 1.26 -0.39
CA GLU A 57 -9.92 1.98 0.77
C GLU A 57 -9.40 1.01 1.82
N PHE A 58 -8.17 1.24 2.25
CA PHE A 58 -7.48 0.51 3.30
C PHE A 58 -7.27 1.42 4.50
N SER A 59 -7.70 0.96 5.67
CA SER A 59 -7.64 1.69 6.94
C SER A 59 -6.95 0.84 8.01
N SER A 60 -6.86 1.36 9.24
CA SER A 60 -6.22 0.65 10.37
C SER A 60 -4.79 0.18 10.05
N LEU A 61 -4.03 1.01 9.33
CA LEU A 61 -2.70 0.67 8.81
C LEU A 61 -1.71 0.34 9.93
N LYS A 62 -0.91 -0.71 9.73
CA LYS A 62 0.12 -1.21 10.66
C LYS A 62 1.33 -1.76 9.91
N LYS A 63 2.46 -1.87 10.61
CA LYS A 63 3.72 -2.45 10.09
C LYS A 63 4.14 -1.82 8.76
N ILE A 64 4.09 -0.50 8.70
CA ILE A 64 4.29 0.25 7.46
C ILE A 64 5.78 0.29 7.11
N GLY A 65 6.22 -0.47 6.12
CA GLY A 65 7.57 -0.42 5.57
C GLY A 65 7.63 0.47 4.34
N ILE A 66 8.56 1.44 4.31
CA ILE A 66 8.84 2.27 3.13
C ILE A 66 10.34 2.21 2.86
N SER A 67 10.74 1.80 1.65
CA SER A 67 12.13 1.57 1.31
C SER A 67 12.44 1.87 -0.17
N VAL A 68 13.71 2.10 -0.45
CA VAL A 68 14.28 2.13 -1.79
C VAL A 68 15.25 0.95 -1.88
N PRO A 69 14.97 -0.08 -2.71
CA PRO A 69 15.86 -1.21 -2.87
C PRO A 69 17.22 -0.77 -3.45
N PHE A 70 18.28 -1.43 -3.02
CA PHE A 70 19.62 -1.17 -3.53
C PHE A 70 19.69 -1.52 -5.03
N PHE A 71 20.25 -0.61 -5.84
CA PHE A 71 20.37 -0.73 -7.30
C PHE A 71 19.06 -0.79 -8.09
N LYS A 72 17.95 -0.27 -7.53
CA LYS A 72 16.71 -0.10 -8.29
C LYS A 72 16.19 1.32 -8.14
N ASP A 73 15.80 1.91 -9.26
CA ASP A 73 15.12 3.20 -9.30
C ASP A 73 13.63 3.00 -8.98
N GLU A 74 13.35 2.46 -7.79
CA GLU A 74 12.00 2.17 -7.33
C GLU A 74 11.79 2.49 -5.85
N CYS A 75 10.58 2.92 -5.50
CA CYS A 75 10.12 3.05 -4.12
C CYS A 75 9.17 1.89 -3.81
N ARG A 76 9.39 1.22 -2.68
CA ARG A 76 8.51 0.17 -2.18
C ARG A 76 7.79 0.62 -0.93
N MET A 77 6.49 0.35 -0.86
CA MET A 77 5.69 0.50 0.34
C MET A 77 4.99 -0.81 0.66
N ILE A 78 5.06 -1.25 1.91
CA ILE A 78 4.44 -2.47 2.40
C ILE A 78 3.69 -2.14 3.68
N PHE A 79 2.49 -2.67 3.87
CA PHE A 79 1.74 -2.47 5.11
C PHE A 79 0.69 -3.57 5.32
N GLU A 80 0.28 -3.75 6.57
CA GLU A 80 -0.92 -4.48 6.95
C GLU A 80 -2.07 -3.49 7.15
N SER A 81 -3.29 -3.87 6.78
CA SER A 81 -4.47 -3.01 6.89
C SER A 81 -5.77 -3.80 6.96
N GLN A 82 -6.86 -3.08 7.22
CA GLN A 82 -8.22 -3.56 7.05
C GLN A 82 -8.85 -2.96 5.79
N PHE A 83 -9.73 -3.71 5.14
CA PHE A 83 -10.66 -3.22 4.12
C PHE A 83 -12.03 -3.87 4.35
N GLY A 84 -13.04 -3.06 4.68
CA GLY A 84 -14.27 -3.59 5.29
C GLY A 84 -13.94 -4.38 6.58
N GLU A 85 -14.50 -5.57 6.71
CA GLU A 85 -14.27 -6.49 7.84
C GLU A 85 -13.07 -7.44 7.62
N LEU A 86 -12.33 -7.27 6.53
CA LEU A 86 -11.25 -8.15 6.11
C LEU A 86 -9.87 -7.54 6.34
N PHE A 87 -8.86 -8.41 6.42
CA PHE A 87 -7.48 -8.03 6.66
C PHE A 87 -6.60 -8.36 5.45
N ALA A 88 -5.67 -7.45 5.16
CA ALA A 88 -4.80 -7.54 4.00
C ALA A 88 -3.35 -7.14 4.34
N HIS A 89 -2.41 -7.81 3.68
CA HIS A 89 -1.04 -7.33 3.52
C HIS A 89 -0.84 -6.88 2.08
N ILE A 90 -0.30 -5.67 1.92
CA ILE A 90 -0.20 -4.98 0.65
C ILE A 90 1.26 -4.67 0.37
N HIS A 91 1.69 -4.95 -0.86
CA HIS A 91 2.96 -4.52 -1.42
C HIS A 91 2.71 -3.59 -2.60
N ILE A 92 3.30 -2.40 -2.56
CA ILE A 92 3.25 -1.39 -3.62
C ILE A 92 4.67 -1.17 -4.11
N THR A 93 4.86 -1.22 -5.43
CA THR A 93 6.11 -0.90 -6.11
C THR A 93 5.87 0.25 -7.07
N VAL A 94 6.67 1.30 -6.92
CA VAL A 94 6.66 2.51 -7.74
C VAL A 94 7.99 2.63 -8.47
N LYS A 95 7.98 2.66 -9.80
CA LYS A 95 9.08 2.75 -10.77
C LYS A 95 8.87 3.98 -11.64
N SER A 96 8.88 5.13 -10.99
CA SER A 96 8.74 6.43 -11.63
C SER A 96 10.07 7.19 -11.58
N ALA A 97 10.31 8.10 -12.51
CA ALA A 97 11.39 9.08 -12.38
C ALA A 97 11.30 9.89 -11.07
N GLU A 98 10.10 10.01 -10.50
CA GLU A 98 9.81 10.72 -9.26
C GLU A 98 9.89 9.83 -8.00
N TYR A 99 10.38 8.57 -8.11
CA TYR A 99 10.34 7.60 -7.00
C TYR A 99 10.98 8.13 -5.70
N MET A 100 12.05 8.92 -5.80
CA MET A 100 12.71 9.53 -4.63
C MET A 100 11.86 10.60 -3.95
N GLU A 101 11.10 11.38 -4.73
CA GLU A 101 10.19 12.37 -4.18
C GLU A 101 9.02 11.67 -3.48
N ILE A 102 8.45 10.65 -4.11
CA ILE A 102 7.38 9.81 -3.54
C ILE A 102 7.88 9.17 -2.24
N PHE A 103 9.09 8.60 -2.24
CA PHE A 103 9.72 8.03 -1.04
C PHE A 103 9.81 9.05 0.10
N ARG A 104 10.30 10.28 -0.16
CA ARG A 104 10.40 11.34 0.85
C ARG A 104 9.03 11.74 1.40
N LYS A 105 8.03 11.93 0.53
CA LYS A 105 6.65 12.26 0.93
C LYS A 105 6.06 11.17 1.81
N LEU A 106 6.19 9.90 1.40
CA LEU A 106 5.72 8.74 2.17
C LEU A 106 6.43 8.61 3.51
N LYS A 107 7.75 8.81 3.56
CA LYS A 107 8.52 8.79 4.82
C LYS A 107 8.06 9.88 5.78
N SER A 108 7.86 11.09 5.28
CA SER A 108 7.36 12.21 6.08
C SER A 108 5.94 11.95 6.59
N TRP A 109 5.05 11.44 5.73
CA TRP A 109 3.70 11.01 6.10
C TRP A 109 3.71 9.94 7.20
N LYS A 110 4.52 8.88 7.06
CA LYS A 110 4.64 7.83 8.08
C LYS A 110 5.06 8.43 9.43
N SER A 111 6.04 9.33 9.44
CA SER A 111 6.51 9.97 10.66
C SER A 111 5.44 10.86 11.33
N GLU A 112 4.58 11.53 10.54
CA GLU A 112 3.50 12.38 11.06
C GLU A 112 2.36 11.55 11.67
N PHE A 113 1.88 10.53 10.96
CA PHE A 113 0.67 9.79 11.34
C PHE A 113 0.93 8.51 12.16
N PHE A 114 2.14 7.97 12.09
CA PHE A 114 2.56 6.72 12.73
C PHE A 114 3.92 6.87 13.44
N PRO A 115 4.08 7.87 14.35
CA PRO A 115 5.36 8.15 15.01
C PRO A 115 5.90 6.98 15.85
N ASN A 116 5.01 6.10 16.31
CA ASN A 116 5.33 4.94 17.13
C ASN A 116 5.48 3.63 16.32
N ASP A 117 5.27 3.65 14.99
CA ASP A 117 5.48 2.49 14.11
C ASP A 117 6.93 2.44 13.60
N SER A 118 7.87 2.82 14.47
CA SER A 118 9.30 2.75 14.23
C SER A 118 9.73 1.28 14.23
N ASN A 119 10.33 0.86 13.10
CA ASN A 119 10.82 -0.50 12.82
C ASN A 119 11.43 -1.14 14.08
N LYS A 120 10.71 -2.11 14.67
CA LYS A 120 11.34 -3.20 15.41
C LYS A 120 11.58 -4.35 14.44
#